data_AF-A0A1B5L5E0-F1
#
_entry.id   AF-A0A1B5L5E0-F1
#
_cell.length_a   1.000
_cell.length_b   1.000
_cell.length_c   1.000
_cell.angle_alpha   90.00
_cell.angle_beta   90.00
_cell.angle_gamma   90.00
#
_symmetry.space_group_name_H-M   'P 1'
#
loop_
_entity.id
_entity.type
_entity.pdbx_description
1 polymer ?
#
loop_
_entity_poly.entity_id
_entity_poly.type
_entity_poly.pdbx_seq_one_letter_code
_entity_poly.pdbx_strand_id
1 'polypeptide(L)'
;MPQKYSFLPHQSALEKAPALDQYDLSANEQQFLSAGWPEPIITPSQTLAYFPRRMAEIFCNGCDFTTGHLDEEPGGACLTCKKVSNVKAGRFPCLRYKITDIRLFKPGQVPGYEWTRRWNNNISDPIQKWASAEVKFIRISSGFTKKCIQLPVRKFIPQDGDKTERTWDYNGSKRSVKVPPYALMDLEDGKTAYMRHISDAMGDTIKHIADRSSGLLRKTYVEAFRMYQDATIPEEWKQLLDWTFRLWVAVRLSTNSDFIVGEEKLGMADDILDATSPNAGKIPVPPVLGAQLDLVLIHHIQTRLRRELLDKLQKMVLKNRQCTWFVTYLVTFILLHNAALIIAHDAAYARKHGIRVS
;
A
#
# COMPACT_ATOMS: atom_id res chain seq x y z
N MET A 1 7.42 -30.63 -4.17
CA MET A 1 8.68 -30.35 -4.90
C MET A 1 8.90 -28.84 -4.88
N PRO A 2 9.97 -28.31 -4.27
CA PRO A 2 10.18 -26.87 -4.22
C PRO A 2 10.86 -26.41 -5.52
N GLN A 3 10.19 -25.52 -6.25
CA GLN A 3 10.76 -24.82 -7.40
C GLN A 3 11.88 -23.90 -6.91
N LYS A 4 13.13 -24.27 -7.22
CA LYS A 4 14.32 -23.45 -7.00
C LYS A 4 14.29 -22.28 -8.00
N TYR A 5 14.14 -21.05 -7.51
CA TYR A 5 14.43 -19.86 -8.31
C TYR A 5 15.95 -19.66 -8.35
N SER A 6 16.60 -20.08 -9.43
CA SER A 6 18.02 -19.85 -9.66
C SER A 6 18.27 -18.47 -10.29
N PHE A 7 19.07 -17.64 -9.62
CA PHE A 7 19.71 -16.49 -10.24
C PHE A 7 21.00 -16.95 -10.93
N LEU A 8 20.97 -17.11 -12.26
CA LEU A 8 22.18 -17.21 -13.09
C LEU A 8 22.02 -16.34 -14.36
N PRO A 9 23.11 -15.72 -14.86
CA PRO A 9 23.05 -14.82 -16.00
C PRO A 9 23.27 -15.59 -17.30
N HIS A 10 22.43 -15.41 -18.32
CA HIS A 10 22.84 -15.74 -19.68
C HIS A 10 22.18 -14.85 -20.75
N GLN A 11 23.04 -14.50 -21.70
CA GLN A 11 22.84 -13.65 -22.87
C GLN A 11 21.74 -14.11 -23.83
N SER A 12 21.27 -13.11 -24.57
CA SER A 12 20.28 -13.07 -25.64
C SER A 12 20.09 -14.30 -26.54
N ALA A 13 18.83 -14.69 -26.73
CA ALA A 13 18.30 -15.08 -28.02
C ALA A 13 16.93 -14.39 -28.21
N LEU A 14 16.80 -13.71 -29.34
CA LEU A 14 15.78 -12.72 -29.65
C LEU A 14 14.56 -13.42 -30.29
N GLU A 15 13.49 -13.62 -29.53
CA GLU A 15 12.15 -13.87 -30.08
C GLU A 15 11.25 -12.68 -29.73
N LYS A 16 10.72 -12.04 -30.78
CA LYS A 16 9.95 -10.81 -30.73
C LYS A 16 8.59 -11.03 -30.05
N ALA A 17 8.54 -10.80 -28.74
CA ALA A 17 7.32 -10.48 -28.00
C ALA A 17 7.39 -9.01 -27.54
N PRO A 18 6.26 -8.28 -27.50
CA PRO A 18 6.28 -6.84 -27.26
C PRO A 18 6.91 -6.51 -25.90
N ALA A 19 7.76 -5.49 -25.91
CA ALA A 19 8.57 -5.06 -24.78
C ALA A 19 7.70 -4.65 -23.58
N LEU A 20 8.20 -4.93 -22.38
CA LEU A 20 7.64 -4.51 -21.08
C LEU A 20 7.64 -2.97 -20.86
N ASP A 21 7.93 -2.19 -21.91
CA ASP A 21 8.16 -0.74 -21.87
C ASP A 21 6.90 0.12 -21.99
N GLN A 22 5.69 -0.47 -21.96
CA GLN A 22 4.43 0.31 -22.10
C GLN A 22 3.64 0.51 -20.81
N TYR A 23 4.19 0.13 -19.65
CA TYR A 23 3.56 0.43 -18.35
C TYR A 23 4.24 1.63 -17.69
N ASP A 24 3.91 2.81 -18.20
CA ASP A 24 4.14 4.06 -17.50
C ASP A 24 3.29 4.07 -16.22
N LEU A 25 3.98 4.00 -15.08
CA LEU A 25 3.46 4.53 -13.82
C LEU A 25 3.22 6.03 -14.01
N SER A 26 2.34 6.61 -13.20
CA SER A 26 2.13 8.06 -13.26
C SER A 26 3.49 8.79 -13.21
N ALA A 27 3.68 9.81 -14.04
CA ALA A 27 4.94 10.56 -14.17
C ALA A 27 5.58 10.97 -12.82
N ASN A 28 4.79 11.03 -11.74
CA ASN A 28 5.23 11.33 -10.38
C ASN A 28 6.07 10.22 -9.70
N GLU A 29 5.85 8.93 -10.00
CA GLU A 29 6.64 7.83 -9.41
C GLU A 29 7.99 7.66 -10.11
N GLN A 30 8.04 7.90 -11.43
CA GLN A 30 9.30 7.96 -12.19
C GLN A 30 10.19 9.11 -11.68
N GLN A 31 9.61 10.28 -11.42
CA GLN A 31 10.33 11.48 -10.97
C GLN A 31 11.01 11.30 -9.60
N PHE A 32 10.45 10.46 -8.72
CA PHE A 32 11.02 10.20 -7.38
C PHE A 32 12.11 9.12 -7.40
N LEU A 33 11.93 8.06 -8.20
CA LEU A 33 12.95 7.02 -8.37
C LEU A 33 14.21 7.56 -9.07
N SER A 34 14.06 8.60 -9.90
CA SER A 34 15.17 9.33 -10.54
C SER A 34 15.78 10.44 -9.68
N ALA A 35 15.11 10.89 -8.63
CA ALA A 35 15.63 11.93 -7.75
C ALA A 35 16.65 11.31 -6.80
N GLY A 36 17.95 11.47 -7.13
CA GLY A 36 19.05 11.05 -6.27
C GLY A 36 18.88 11.65 -4.87
N TRP A 37 18.79 10.78 -3.86
CA TRP A 37 18.86 11.22 -2.47
C TRP A 37 20.26 11.80 -2.21
N PRO A 38 20.38 12.92 -1.47
CA PRO A 38 21.68 13.36 -0.99
C PRO A 38 22.30 12.22 -0.18
N GLU A 39 23.57 11.89 -0.45
CA GLU A 39 24.26 10.84 0.29
C GLU A 39 24.22 11.15 1.80
N PRO A 40 23.79 10.21 2.64
CA PRO A 40 23.82 10.43 4.08
C PRO A 40 25.28 10.50 4.52
N ILE A 41 25.69 11.66 5.05
CA ILE A 41 26.96 11.80 5.77
C ILE A 41 26.80 11.04 7.09
N ILE A 42 27.10 9.74 7.06
CA ILE A 42 27.19 8.92 8.27
C ILE A 42 28.58 9.15 8.86
N THR A 43 28.67 9.94 9.92
CA THR A 43 29.90 10.07 10.69
C THR A 43 30.19 8.74 11.42
N PRO A 44 31.45 8.26 11.46
CA PRO A 44 31.75 6.85 11.82
C PRO A 44 31.59 6.51 13.33
N SER A 45 31.07 7.41 14.17
CA SER A 45 31.20 7.29 15.62
C SER A 45 29.97 6.74 16.37
N GLN A 46 28.92 6.28 15.68
CA GLN A 46 27.77 5.68 16.33
C GLN A 46 27.52 4.27 15.79
N THR A 47 28.15 3.30 16.46
CA THR A 47 27.95 1.86 16.25
C THR A 47 26.46 1.52 16.13
N LEU A 48 26.07 0.91 15.00
CA LEU A 48 24.72 0.43 14.65
C LEU A 48 24.07 -0.44 15.75
N ALA A 49 24.86 -1.00 16.67
CA ALA A 49 24.40 -1.74 17.85
C ALA A 49 23.53 -0.93 18.83
N TYR A 50 23.56 0.41 18.78
CA TYR A 50 22.79 1.28 19.71
C TYR A 50 21.45 1.75 19.15
N PHE A 51 21.15 1.51 17.88
CA PHE A 51 19.90 1.93 17.25
C PHE A 51 18.62 1.37 17.92
N PRO A 52 18.55 0.09 18.35
CA PRO A 52 17.35 -0.41 19.04
C PRO A 52 17.22 0.17 20.44
N ARG A 53 18.34 0.45 21.14
CA ARG A 53 18.33 1.08 22.47
C ARG A 53 17.76 2.50 22.42
N ARG A 54 18.12 3.31 21.43
CA ARG A 54 17.61 4.69 21.33
C ARG A 54 16.16 4.79 20.89
N MET A 55 15.67 3.91 20.00
CA MET A 55 14.24 3.83 19.72
C MET A 55 13.47 3.48 20.99
N ALA A 56 13.96 2.49 21.75
CA ALA A 56 13.39 2.13 23.04
C ALA A 56 13.46 3.29 24.06
N GLU A 57 14.48 4.16 24.03
CA GLU A 57 14.57 5.34 24.91
C GLU A 57 13.56 6.46 24.56
N ILE A 58 13.03 6.51 23.33
CA ILE A 58 12.00 7.48 22.90
C ILE A 58 10.60 7.01 23.31
N PHE A 59 10.38 5.71 23.46
CA PHE A 59 9.13 5.15 23.96
C PHE A 59 9.21 4.97 25.49
N CYS A 60 8.16 5.34 26.22
CA CYS A 60 8.11 5.09 27.67
C CYS A 60 8.04 3.58 27.95
N ASN A 61 9.19 2.92 28.11
CA ASN A 61 9.28 1.47 28.40
C ASN A 61 8.88 1.10 29.83
N GLY A 62 8.65 2.09 30.70
CA GLY A 62 8.46 1.90 32.14
C GLY A 62 7.03 2.10 32.64
N CYS A 63 6.05 2.26 31.75
CA CYS A 63 4.64 2.16 32.13
C CYS A 63 4.15 0.78 31.70
N ASP A 64 3.89 -0.10 32.67
CA ASP A 64 3.11 -1.31 32.42
C ASP A 64 1.77 -0.88 31.81
N PHE A 65 1.50 -1.33 30.58
CA PHE A 65 0.49 -0.76 29.68
C PHE A 65 -0.96 -0.93 30.17
N THR A 66 -1.18 -1.66 31.27
CA THR A 66 -2.48 -1.95 31.87
C THR A 66 -2.76 -1.19 33.17
N THR A 67 -1.76 -0.59 33.81
CA THR A 67 -1.89 0.09 35.12
C THR A 67 -1.00 1.33 35.18
N GLY A 68 -1.09 2.17 34.15
CA GLY A 68 -0.53 3.52 34.22
C GLY A 68 -1.24 4.31 35.31
N HIS A 69 -0.57 4.52 36.44
CA HIS A 69 -0.98 5.52 37.43
C HIS A 69 -0.94 6.88 36.73
N LEU A 70 -2.11 7.31 36.27
CA LEU A 70 -2.35 8.62 35.68
C LEU A 70 -2.22 9.65 36.82
N ASP A 71 -1.29 10.59 36.72
CA ASP A 71 -1.50 11.87 37.39
C ASP A 71 -2.80 12.47 36.80
N GLU A 72 -3.64 13.09 37.63
CA GLU A 72 -5.01 13.54 37.33
C GLU A 72 -5.12 14.57 36.18
N GLU A 73 -4.00 15.01 35.60
CA GLU A 73 -3.95 16.00 34.52
C GLU A 73 -3.75 15.36 33.13
N PRO A 74 -4.71 15.54 32.20
CA PRO A 74 -4.55 15.18 30.80
C PRO A 74 -3.34 15.92 30.19
N GLY A 75 -2.30 15.19 29.81
CA GLY A 75 -1.10 15.75 29.15
C GLY A 75 0.14 15.90 30.03
N GLY A 76 0.07 15.56 31.32
CA GLY A 76 1.22 15.57 32.22
C GLY A 76 2.27 14.47 31.93
N ALA A 77 3.52 14.70 32.37
CA ALA A 77 4.56 13.69 32.36
C ALA A 77 4.16 12.49 33.24
N CYS A 78 4.35 11.25 32.76
CA CYS A 78 4.03 10.08 33.59
C CYS A 78 4.93 10.02 34.84
N LEU A 79 4.48 9.32 35.89
CA LEU A 79 5.26 9.13 37.13
C LEU A 79 6.68 8.59 36.88
N THR A 80 6.87 7.77 35.84
CA THR A 80 8.18 7.28 35.42
C THR A 80 9.05 8.40 34.86
N CYS A 81 8.54 9.21 33.92
CA CYS A 81 9.25 10.38 33.38
C CYS A 81 9.51 11.46 34.43
N LYS A 82 8.59 11.62 35.41
CA LYS A 82 8.74 12.52 36.56
C LYS A 82 9.96 12.14 37.40
N LYS A 83 10.21 10.83 37.59
CA LYS A 83 11.38 10.32 38.35
C LYS A 83 12.73 10.58 37.67
N VAL A 84 12.79 10.67 36.34
CA VAL A 84 14.02 10.95 35.57
C VAL A 84 14.16 12.42 35.12
N SER A 85 13.20 13.27 35.47
CA SER A 85 13.17 14.70 35.08
C SER A 85 14.32 15.56 35.62
N ASN A 86 15.11 15.04 36.57
CA ASN A 86 16.26 15.73 37.17
C ASN A 86 17.54 15.66 36.33
N VAL A 87 17.57 14.90 35.24
CA VAL A 87 18.75 14.85 34.36
C VAL A 87 18.67 16.04 33.40
N LYS A 88 19.69 16.92 33.41
CA LYS A 88 19.83 18.11 32.53
C LYS A 88 19.75 17.83 31.01
N ALA A 89 19.55 16.57 30.61
CA ALA A 89 19.34 16.15 29.24
C ALA A 89 17.87 16.38 28.83
N GLY A 90 17.52 17.63 28.51
CA GLY A 90 16.37 18.00 27.70
C GLY A 90 14.99 17.59 28.23
N ARG A 91 14.12 18.57 28.50
CA ARG A 91 12.68 18.34 28.71
C ARG A 91 12.02 17.83 27.42
N PHE A 92 12.24 16.58 27.05
CA PHE A 92 11.44 15.95 26.02
C PHE A 92 10.04 15.71 26.58
N PRO A 93 8.97 16.11 25.87
CA PRO A 93 7.62 15.80 26.29
C PRO A 93 7.47 14.27 26.41
N CYS A 94 6.64 13.81 27.35
CA CYS A 94 6.32 12.40 27.47
C CYS A 94 5.51 11.97 26.24
N LEU A 95 6.19 11.47 25.20
CA LEU A 95 5.56 11.01 23.98
C LEU A 95 5.04 9.58 24.18
N ARG A 96 3.72 9.41 24.12
CA ARG A 96 3.02 8.13 24.30
C ARG A 96 2.41 7.63 22.99
N TYR A 97 3.18 7.64 21.92
CA TYR A 97 2.71 7.10 20.63
C TYR A 97 2.77 5.57 20.67
N LYS A 98 1.69 4.90 20.27
CA LYS A 98 1.71 3.44 20.10
C LYS A 98 2.06 3.11 18.66
N ILE A 99 2.89 2.09 18.46
CA ILE A 99 3.18 1.56 17.11
C ILE A 99 1.88 1.15 16.43
N THR A 100 0.90 0.64 17.18
CA THR A 100 -0.43 0.26 16.66
C THR A 100 -1.24 1.44 16.09
N ASP A 101 -0.95 2.68 16.49
CA ASP A 101 -1.68 3.86 16.05
C ASP A 101 -1.24 4.34 14.65
N ILE A 102 -0.09 3.85 14.15
CA ILE A 102 0.50 4.26 12.87
C ILE A 102 -0.43 3.95 11.68
N ARG A 103 -0.80 4.98 10.93
CA ARG A 103 -1.55 4.83 9.66
C ARG A 103 -0.60 4.43 8.54
N LEU A 104 -0.84 3.26 7.95
CA LEU A 104 0.00 2.66 6.88
C LEU A 104 -0.70 2.60 5.52
N PHE A 105 -1.90 3.16 5.40
CA PHE A 105 -2.70 3.19 4.18
C PHE A 105 -3.77 4.27 4.27
N LYS A 106 -4.40 4.58 3.12
CA LYS A 106 -5.44 5.60 3.03
C LYS A 106 -6.74 5.16 3.71
N PRO A 107 -7.45 6.06 4.40
CA PRO A 107 -8.69 5.69 5.10
C PRO A 107 -9.86 5.36 4.15
N GLY A 108 -9.77 5.70 2.86
CA GLY A 108 -10.82 5.48 1.88
C GLY A 108 -10.78 6.51 0.75
N GLN A 109 -11.93 6.73 0.12
CA GLN A 109 -12.10 7.74 -0.93
C GLN A 109 -11.98 9.16 -0.36
N VAL A 110 -11.54 10.10 -1.19
CA VAL A 110 -11.42 11.50 -0.78
C VAL A 110 -12.82 12.11 -0.69
N PRO A 111 -13.20 12.73 0.45
CA PRO A 111 -14.50 13.38 0.59
C PRO A 111 -14.79 14.38 -0.53
N GLY A 112 -15.98 14.31 -1.12
CA GLY A 112 -16.40 15.11 -2.29
C GLY A 112 -15.91 14.57 -3.64
N TYR A 113 -15.07 13.54 -3.65
CA TYR A 113 -14.56 12.88 -4.85
C TYR A 113 -14.99 11.41 -4.94
N GLU A 114 -15.95 10.98 -4.13
CA GLU A 114 -16.42 9.60 -4.05
C GLU A 114 -16.98 9.11 -5.39
N TRP A 115 -16.79 7.82 -5.69
CA TRP A 115 -17.37 7.21 -6.90
C TRP A 115 -18.84 6.84 -6.72
N THR A 116 -19.26 6.61 -5.48
CA THR A 116 -20.63 6.31 -5.12
C THR A 116 -20.91 6.72 -3.68
N ARG A 117 -22.18 7.04 -3.38
CA ARG A 117 -22.69 7.27 -2.02
C ARG A 117 -23.43 6.06 -1.44
N ARG A 118 -23.31 4.88 -2.07
CA ARG A 118 -23.93 3.62 -1.63
C ARG A 118 -23.39 3.14 -0.28
N TRP A 119 -22.10 3.31 -0.06
CA TRP A 119 -21.40 2.70 1.07
C TRP A 119 -20.74 3.80 1.91
N ASN A 120 -21.23 3.96 3.14
CA ASN A 120 -20.61 4.81 4.14
C ASN A 120 -20.13 3.92 5.30
N ASN A 121 -18.92 4.17 5.80
CA ASN A 121 -18.38 3.62 7.06
C ASN A 121 -18.66 2.12 7.29
N ASN A 122 -17.97 1.24 6.54
CA ASN A 122 -17.98 -0.23 6.71
C ASN A 122 -19.30 -0.96 6.36
N ILE A 123 -20.36 -0.27 5.92
CA ILE A 123 -21.56 -0.93 5.39
C ILE A 123 -21.31 -1.23 3.92
N SER A 124 -21.31 -2.51 3.56
CA SER A 124 -21.02 -3.00 2.21
C SER A 124 -22.17 -3.82 1.65
N ASP A 125 -23.38 -3.27 1.73
CA ASP A 125 -24.57 -3.95 1.23
C ASP A 125 -24.38 -4.32 -0.26
N PRO A 126 -24.63 -5.59 -0.62
CA PRO A 126 -24.54 -6.03 -2.00
C PRO A 126 -25.46 -5.20 -2.90
N ILE A 127 -25.07 -5.06 -4.16
CA ILE A 127 -25.92 -4.45 -5.17
C ILE A 127 -27.20 -5.29 -5.32
N GLN A 128 -28.36 -4.69 -5.06
CA GLN A 128 -29.66 -5.36 -5.10
C GLN A 128 -30.30 -5.33 -6.49
N LYS A 129 -30.16 -4.21 -7.21
CA LYS A 129 -30.84 -3.97 -8.50
C LYS A 129 -29.90 -4.18 -9.68
N TRP A 130 -30.06 -5.32 -10.36
CA TRP A 130 -29.28 -5.69 -11.53
C TRP A 130 -30.04 -5.39 -12.83
N ALA A 131 -29.34 -4.83 -13.81
CA ALA A 131 -29.88 -4.53 -15.14
C ALA A 131 -29.79 -5.71 -16.11
N SER A 132 -28.94 -6.70 -15.80
CA SER A 132 -28.79 -7.92 -16.59
C SER A 132 -28.51 -9.13 -15.70
N ALA A 133 -28.97 -10.31 -16.14
CA ALA A 133 -28.59 -11.61 -15.57
C ALA A 133 -27.22 -12.10 -16.07
N GLU A 134 -26.71 -11.51 -17.16
CA GLU A 134 -25.43 -11.87 -17.78
C GLU A 134 -24.25 -11.57 -16.86
N VAL A 135 -23.42 -12.59 -16.65
CA VAL A 135 -22.17 -12.49 -15.89
C VAL A 135 -21.01 -12.34 -16.88
N LYS A 136 -20.17 -11.34 -16.64
CA LYS A 136 -18.94 -11.12 -17.41
C LYS A 136 -17.74 -11.32 -16.52
N PHE A 137 -16.68 -11.91 -17.06
CA PHE A 137 -15.42 -12.09 -16.36
C PHE A 137 -14.41 -11.10 -16.91
N ILE A 138 -14.07 -10.10 -16.10
CA ILE A 138 -13.02 -9.15 -16.45
C ILE A 138 -11.70 -9.55 -15.82
N ARG A 139 -10.61 -9.08 -16.41
CA ARG A 139 -9.28 -9.12 -15.79
C ARG A 139 -8.83 -7.69 -15.55
N ILE A 140 -8.31 -7.41 -14.36
CA ILE A 140 -7.71 -6.12 -14.03
C ILE A 140 -6.23 -6.26 -13.73
N SER A 141 -5.46 -5.20 -14.05
CA SER A 141 -4.03 -5.12 -13.77
C SER A 141 -3.67 -3.75 -13.21
N SER A 142 -2.79 -3.77 -12.20
CA SER A 142 -2.18 -2.61 -11.55
C SER A 142 -0.79 -2.26 -12.10
N GLY A 143 -0.27 -3.03 -13.07
CA GLY A 143 1.00 -2.77 -13.76
C GLY A 143 2.28 -3.30 -13.08
N PHE A 144 2.19 -3.87 -11.87
CA PHE A 144 3.38 -4.39 -11.17
C PHE A 144 3.82 -5.80 -11.57
N THR A 145 2.89 -6.61 -12.06
CA THR A 145 3.13 -8.00 -12.48
C THR A 145 2.32 -8.30 -13.74
N LYS A 146 2.74 -9.35 -14.47
CA LYS A 146 1.96 -9.90 -15.59
C LYS A 146 0.70 -10.63 -15.11
N LYS A 147 0.61 -10.97 -13.82
CA LYS A 147 -0.56 -11.62 -13.23
C LYS A 147 -1.70 -10.61 -13.13
N CYS A 148 -2.91 -11.03 -13.47
CA CYS A 148 -4.11 -10.20 -13.39
C CYS A 148 -5.05 -10.72 -12.29
N ILE A 149 -5.93 -9.85 -11.82
CA ILE A 149 -7.03 -10.23 -10.92
C ILE A 149 -8.25 -10.48 -11.80
N GLN A 150 -8.82 -11.68 -11.74
CA GLN A 150 -10.03 -12.03 -12.48
C GLN A 150 -11.24 -11.84 -11.57
N LEU A 151 -12.27 -11.15 -12.06
CA LEU A 151 -13.43 -10.77 -11.27
C LEU A 151 -14.74 -11.02 -12.04
N PRO A 152 -15.73 -11.69 -11.43
CA PRO A 152 -17.08 -11.80 -11.99
C PRO A 152 -17.87 -10.52 -11.74
N VAL A 153 -18.35 -9.89 -12.81
CA VAL A 153 -19.09 -8.62 -12.76
C VAL A 153 -20.43 -8.73 -13.47
N ARG A 154 -21.39 -7.93 -13.02
CA ARG A 154 -22.72 -7.81 -13.63
C ARG A 154 -23.10 -6.35 -13.82
N LYS A 155 -23.97 -6.10 -14.80
CA LYS A 155 -24.49 -4.75 -15.05
C LYS A 155 -25.58 -4.42 -14.04
N PHE A 156 -25.44 -3.32 -13.31
CA PHE A 156 -26.40 -2.86 -12.31
C PHE A 156 -27.22 -1.66 -12.82
N ILE A 157 -28.30 -1.33 -12.11
CA ILE A 157 -29.08 -0.13 -12.36
C ILE A 157 -28.52 1.01 -11.48
N PRO A 158 -27.92 2.07 -12.07
CA PRO A 158 -27.43 3.21 -11.32
C PRO A 158 -28.51 3.87 -10.48
N GLN A 159 -28.12 4.41 -9.32
CA GLN A 159 -28.99 5.22 -8.48
C GLN A 159 -28.35 6.59 -8.21
N ASP A 160 -29.10 7.49 -7.57
CA ASP A 160 -28.55 8.80 -7.22
C ASP A 160 -27.27 8.68 -6.38
N GLY A 161 -26.27 9.47 -6.75
CA GLY A 161 -24.93 9.42 -6.15
C GLY A 161 -23.95 8.43 -6.78
N ASP A 162 -24.35 7.56 -7.71
CA ASP A 162 -23.40 6.75 -8.48
C ASP A 162 -22.79 7.56 -9.63
N LYS A 163 -21.46 7.59 -9.70
CA LYS A 163 -20.78 8.11 -10.89
C LYS A 163 -20.83 7.09 -12.02
N THR A 164 -21.35 7.51 -13.16
CA THR A 164 -21.40 6.74 -14.41
C THR A 164 -20.43 7.29 -15.46
N GLU A 165 -19.61 8.27 -15.07
CA GLU A 165 -18.61 8.90 -15.93
C GLU A 165 -17.24 8.91 -15.26
N ARG A 166 -16.20 8.75 -16.08
CA ARG A 166 -14.81 9.05 -15.70
C ARG A 166 -14.49 10.46 -16.18
N THR A 167 -13.72 11.20 -15.37
CA THR A 167 -13.37 12.60 -15.68
C THR A 167 -11.87 12.82 -15.50
N TRP A 168 -11.29 13.69 -16.31
CA TRP A 168 -9.90 14.13 -16.21
C TRP A 168 -9.79 15.61 -16.60
N ASP A 169 -8.71 16.26 -16.18
CA ASP A 169 -8.38 17.61 -16.62
C ASP A 169 -7.45 17.55 -17.85
N TYR A 170 -7.70 18.40 -18.83
CA TYR A 170 -6.81 18.62 -19.97
C TYR A 170 -6.75 20.12 -20.29
N ASN A 171 -5.58 20.72 -20.12
CA ASN A 171 -5.35 22.16 -20.33
C ASN A 171 -6.36 23.05 -19.58
N GLY A 172 -6.69 22.69 -18.33
CA GLY A 172 -7.64 23.43 -17.49
C GLY A 172 -9.11 23.22 -17.86
N SER A 173 -9.40 22.35 -18.83
CA SER A 173 -10.75 21.94 -19.21
C SER A 173 -11.06 20.53 -18.71
N LYS A 174 -12.17 20.38 -17.98
CA LYS A 174 -12.63 19.08 -17.51
C LYS A 174 -13.25 18.28 -18.65
N ARG A 175 -12.66 17.13 -18.97
CA ARG A 175 -13.17 16.13 -19.91
C ARG A 175 -13.92 15.03 -19.16
N SER A 176 -14.88 14.39 -19.82
CA SER A 176 -15.57 13.23 -19.27
C SER A 176 -15.92 12.19 -20.34
N VAL A 177 -16.08 10.94 -19.92
CA VAL A 177 -16.58 9.85 -20.75
C VAL A 177 -17.51 8.94 -19.94
N LYS A 178 -18.59 8.48 -20.58
CA LYS A 178 -19.53 7.53 -19.98
C LYS A 178 -18.91 6.14 -19.90
N VAL A 179 -19.08 5.50 -18.74
CA VAL A 179 -18.56 4.17 -18.46
C VAL A 179 -19.74 3.28 -18.04
N PRO A 180 -19.83 2.04 -18.57
CA PRO A 180 -20.96 1.18 -18.29
C PRO A 180 -21.05 0.82 -16.79
N PRO A 181 -22.27 0.77 -16.22
CA PRO A 181 -22.47 0.53 -14.80
C PRO A 181 -22.34 -0.96 -14.48
N TYR A 182 -21.11 -1.43 -14.33
CA TYR A 182 -20.80 -2.76 -13.82
C TYR A 182 -20.34 -2.70 -12.37
N ALA A 183 -20.70 -3.73 -11.62
CA ALA A 183 -20.34 -3.93 -10.23
C ALA A 183 -19.95 -5.40 -10.00
N LEU A 184 -19.16 -5.63 -8.96
CA LEU A 184 -18.76 -6.94 -8.49
C LEU A 184 -19.99 -7.69 -7.96
N MET A 185 -20.11 -8.97 -8.31
CA MET A 185 -21.23 -9.80 -7.87
C MET A 185 -21.19 -10.10 -6.37
N ASP A 186 -19.99 -10.44 -5.88
CA ASP A 186 -19.76 -10.87 -4.51
C ASP A 186 -18.44 -10.27 -3.99
N LEU A 187 -18.49 -9.61 -2.83
CA LEU A 187 -17.33 -8.94 -2.24
C LEU A 187 -16.30 -9.94 -1.68
N GLU A 188 -16.72 -11.11 -1.20
CA GLU A 188 -15.84 -12.16 -0.70
C GLU A 188 -15.09 -12.85 -1.85
N ASP A 189 -15.69 -12.99 -3.03
CA ASP A 189 -14.99 -13.41 -4.25
C ASP A 189 -13.88 -12.40 -4.61
N GLY A 190 -14.20 -11.10 -4.58
CA GLY A 190 -13.21 -10.04 -4.81
C GLY A 190 -12.08 -10.07 -3.79
N LYS A 191 -12.40 -10.26 -2.51
CA LYS A 191 -11.41 -10.39 -1.44
C LYS A 191 -10.52 -11.61 -1.62
N THR A 192 -11.09 -12.74 -2.00
CA THR A 192 -10.35 -13.97 -2.28
C THR A 192 -9.42 -13.79 -3.47
N ALA A 193 -9.90 -13.15 -4.53
CA ALA A 193 -9.10 -12.83 -5.71
C ALA A 193 -7.93 -11.89 -5.36
N TYR A 194 -8.17 -10.84 -4.58
CA TYR A 194 -7.12 -9.93 -4.10
C TYR A 194 -6.10 -10.65 -3.22
N MET A 195 -6.53 -11.44 -2.24
CA MET A 195 -5.60 -12.15 -1.34
C MET A 195 -4.69 -13.11 -2.11
N ARG A 196 -5.24 -13.85 -3.08
CA ARG A 196 -4.45 -14.71 -3.97
C ARG A 196 -3.47 -13.88 -4.78
N HIS A 197 -3.93 -12.80 -5.41
CA HIS A 197 -3.06 -11.93 -6.21
C HIS A 197 -1.94 -11.29 -5.38
N ILE A 198 -2.23 -10.82 -4.16
CA ILE A 198 -1.21 -10.25 -3.26
C ILE A 198 -0.11 -11.25 -2.97
N SER A 199 -0.46 -12.51 -2.68
CA SER A 199 0.52 -13.57 -2.47
C SER A 199 1.30 -13.89 -3.75
N ASP A 200 0.62 -13.98 -4.88
CA ASP A 200 1.23 -14.37 -6.15
C ASP A 200 2.11 -13.27 -6.76
N ALA A 201 1.75 -12.01 -6.58
CA ALA A 201 2.45 -10.84 -7.13
C ALA A 201 3.62 -10.39 -6.25
N MET A 202 3.68 -10.83 -4.99
CA MET A 202 4.64 -10.33 -4.00
C MET A 202 6.09 -10.29 -4.50
N GLY A 203 6.57 -11.40 -5.05
CA GLY A 203 7.95 -11.50 -5.55
C GLY A 203 8.21 -10.53 -6.71
N ASP A 204 7.30 -10.46 -7.67
CA ASP A 204 7.41 -9.57 -8.84
C ASP A 204 7.37 -8.10 -8.41
N THR A 205 6.46 -7.72 -7.51
CA THR A 205 6.31 -6.34 -7.04
C THR A 205 7.52 -5.88 -6.23
N ILE A 206 8.07 -6.75 -5.37
CA ILE A 206 9.29 -6.43 -4.60
C ILE A 206 10.48 -6.30 -5.55
N LYS A 207 10.62 -7.21 -6.51
CA LYS A 207 11.68 -7.15 -7.52
C LYS A 207 11.58 -5.86 -8.33
N HIS A 208 10.39 -5.48 -8.78
CA HIS A 208 10.14 -4.26 -9.54
C HIS A 208 10.66 -3.00 -8.80
N ILE A 209 10.42 -2.91 -7.49
CA ILE A 209 10.94 -1.79 -6.67
C ILE A 209 12.45 -1.90 -6.44
N ALA A 210 12.96 -3.09 -6.17
CA ALA A 210 14.39 -3.30 -5.98
C ALA A 210 15.18 -2.93 -7.24
N ASP A 211 14.67 -3.25 -8.43
CA ASP A 211 15.33 -2.98 -9.71
C ASP A 211 15.32 -1.48 -10.07
N ARG A 212 14.32 -0.73 -9.60
CA ARG A 212 14.21 0.73 -9.82
C ARG A 212 14.77 1.58 -8.68
N SER A 213 15.28 0.96 -7.63
CA SER A 213 15.91 1.66 -6.50
C SER A 213 17.42 1.46 -6.49
N SER A 214 18.13 2.35 -5.80
CA SER A 214 19.58 2.29 -5.65
C SER A 214 20.00 2.36 -4.18
N GLY A 215 21.28 2.12 -3.91
CA GLY A 215 21.87 2.30 -2.58
C GLY A 215 21.23 1.44 -1.49
N LEU A 216 20.93 2.07 -0.36
CA LEU A 216 20.40 1.40 0.84
C LEU A 216 19.01 0.82 0.60
N LEU A 217 18.13 1.53 -0.12
CA LEU A 217 16.75 1.10 -0.37
C LEU A 217 16.71 -0.27 -1.05
N ARG A 218 17.46 -0.43 -2.15
CA ARG A 218 17.57 -1.71 -2.87
C ARG A 218 18.11 -2.81 -1.97
N LYS A 219 19.20 -2.53 -1.24
CA LYS A 219 19.82 -3.50 -0.33
C LYS A 219 18.84 -3.97 0.74
N THR A 220 18.10 -3.07 1.37
CA THR A 220 17.12 -3.41 2.42
C THR A 220 16.01 -4.30 1.87
N TYR A 221 15.41 -3.97 0.72
CA TYR A 221 14.34 -4.78 0.14
C TYR A 221 14.83 -6.17 -0.28
N VAL A 222 16.01 -6.25 -0.89
CA VAL A 222 16.63 -7.52 -1.29
C VAL A 222 16.93 -8.39 -0.08
N GLU A 223 17.55 -7.83 0.98
CA GLU A 223 17.87 -8.58 2.19
C GLU A 223 16.62 -9.01 2.97
N ALA A 224 15.60 -8.15 3.06
CA ALA A 224 14.32 -8.50 3.68
C ALA A 224 13.63 -9.66 2.94
N PHE A 225 13.66 -9.64 1.61
CA PHE A 225 13.07 -10.71 0.82
C PHE A 225 13.88 -12.01 0.90
N ARG A 226 15.22 -11.92 0.89
CA ARG A 226 16.11 -13.08 1.13
C ARG A 226 15.82 -13.73 2.48
N MET A 227 15.74 -12.92 3.55
CA MET A 227 15.41 -13.41 4.89
C MET A 227 14.03 -14.08 4.92
N TYR A 228 13.03 -13.49 4.28
CA TYR A 228 11.69 -14.08 4.19
C TYR A 228 11.65 -15.44 3.48
N GLN A 229 12.51 -15.63 2.48
CA GLN A 229 12.63 -16.88 1.74
C GLN A 229 13.44 -17.96 2.48
N ASP A 230 14.23 -17.57 3.47
CA ASP A 230 15.01 -18.50 4.28
C ASP A 230 14.08 -19.38 5.14
N ALA A 231 14.19 -20.69 4.99
CA ALA A 231 13.38 -21.65 5.73
C ALA A 231 13.88 -21.87 7.17
N THR A 232 15.07 -21.38 7.50
CA THR A 232 15.74 -21.61 8.79
C THR A 232 15.45 -20.52 9.83
N ILE A 233 14.87 -19.39 9.41
CA ILE A 233 14.57 -18.30 10.34
C ILE A 233 13.44 -18.69 11.30
N PRO A 234 13.40 -18.11 12.52
CA PRO A 234 12.29 -18.30 13.44
C PRO A 234 10.94 -17.94 12.80
N GLU A 235 9.93 -18.76 13.06
CA GLU A 235 8.56 -18.56 12.55
C GLU A 235 7.98 -17.20 12.94
N GLU A 236 8.33 -16.68 14.12
CA GLU A 236 7.96 -15.33 14.54
C GLU A 236 8.43 -14.26 13.53
N TRP A 237 9.65 -14.39 13.01
CA TRP A 237 10.27 -13.43 12.08
C TRP A 237 9.66 -13.56 10.70
N LYS A 238 9.48 -14.81 10.24
CA LYS A 238 8.89 -15.12 8.94
C LYS A 238 7.51 -14.54 8.79
N GLN A 239 6.64 -14.74 9.79
CA GLN A 239 5.31 -14.17 9.82
C GLN A 239 5.31 -12.64 9.87
N LEU A 240 6.26 -12.01 10.59
CA LEU A 240 6.35 -10.55 10.62
C LEU A 240 6.69 -9.99 9.23
N LEU A 241 7.64 -10.61 8.53
CA LEU A 241 7.99 -10.28 7.15
C LEU A 241 6.82 -10.55 6.19
N ASP A 242 6.13 -11.67 6.34
CA ASP A 242 4.97 -12.03 5.52
C ASP A 242 3.87 -10.95 5.58
N TRP A 243 3.47 -10.55 6.79
CA TRP A 243 2.47 -9.49 6.96
C TRP A 243 2.97 -8.13 6.45
N THR A 244 4.26 -7.84 6.63
CA THR A 244 4.88 -6.62 6.11
C THR A 244 4.77 -6.57 4.59
N PHE A 245 5.17 -7.63 3.89
CA PHE A 245 5.13 -7.67 2.43
C PHE A 245 3.71 -7.72 1.88
N ARG A 246 2.81 -8.51 2.49
CA ARG A 246 1.39 -8.54 2.07
C ARG A 246 0.75 -7.16 2.22
N LEU A 247 0.98 -6.49 3.34
CA LEU A 247 0.45 -5.14 3.55
C LEU A 247 1.04 -4.19 2.52
N TRP A 248 2.36 -4.22 2.35
CA TRP A 248 3.06 -3.35 1.41
C TRP A 248 2.52 -3.50 -0.03
N VAL A 249 2.37 -4.74 -0.52
CA VAL A 249 1.76 -5.02 -1.85
C VAL A 249 0.31 -4.54 -1.89
N ALA A 250 -0.49 -4.84 -0.87
CA ALA A 250 -1.90 -4.41 -0.81
C ALA A 250 -2.05 -2.89 -0.90
N VAL A 251 -1.14 -2.13 -0.27
CA VAL A 251 -1.15 -0.66 -0.33
C VAL A 251 -0.79 -0.15 -1.72
N ARG A 252 0.14 -0.80 -2.42
CA ARG A 252 0.46 -0.44 -3.81
C ARG A 252 -0.73 -0.61 -4.74
N LEU A 253 -1.53 -1.66 -4.53
CA LEU A 253 -2.77 -1.88 -5.30
C LEU A 253 -3.81 -0.76 -5.08
N SER A 254 -3.95 -0.21 -3.87
CA SER A 254 -4.92 0.88 -3.60
C SER A 254 -4.41 2.29 -3.93
N THR A 255 -3.16 2.40 -4.36
CA THR A 255 -2.53 3.69 -4.71
C THR A 255 -2.04 3.72 -6.15
N ASN A 256 -2.37 2.67 -6.92
CA ASN A 256 -2.19 2.64 -8.36
C ASN A 256 -3.54 2.52 -9.04
N SER A 257 -3.59 2.97 -10.28
CA SER A 257 -4.82 2.87 -11.07
C SER A 257 -4.91 1.47 -11.69
N ASP A 258 -6.00 0.77 -11.40
CA ASP A 258 -6.34 -0.47 -12.07
C ASP A 258 -7.02 -0.21 -13.42
N PHE A 259 -6.64 -1.01 -14.41
CA PHE A 259 -7.26 -0.99 -15.74
C PHE A 259 -7.72 -2.38 -16.13
N ILE A 260 -8.83 -2.44 -16.87
CA ILE A 260 -9.32 -3.68 -17.46
C ILE A 260 -8.38 -4.07 -18.60
N VAL A 261 -7.98 -5.33 -18.62
CA VAL A 261 -7.10 -5.93 -19.61
C VAL A 261 -7.72 -7.22 -20.15
N GLY A 262 -7.29 -7.65 -21.34
CA GLY A 262 -7.84 -8.83 -22.01
C GLY A 262 -8.97 -8.50 -22.97
N GLU A 263 -9.72 -9.53 -23.37
CA GLU A 263 -10.73 -9.45 -24.44
C GLU A 263 -12.04 -8.80 -23.97
N GLU A 264 -12.52 -9.12 -22.76
CA GLU A 264 -13.76 -8.55 -22.22
C GLU A 264 -13.54 -7.13 -21.67
N LYS A 265 -13.99 -6.14 -22.44
CA LYS A 265 -13.86 -4.69 -22.15
C LYS A 265 -15.17 -4.04 -21.72
N LEU A 266 -16.17 -4.83 -21.33
CA LEU A 266 -17.51 -4.40 -20.92
C LEU A 266 -18.26 -3.58 -21.98
N GLY A 267 -17.92 -3.78 -23.25
CA GLY A 267 -18.45 -3.01 -24.39
C GLY A 267 -17.88 -1.59 -24.52
N MET A 268 -16.78 -1.27 -23.81
CA MET A 268 -16.04 -0.02 -23.99
C MET A 268 -15.12 -0.12 -25.21
N ALA A 269 -15.00 0.99 -25.94
CA ALA A 269 -14.04 1.13 -27.03
C ALA A 269 -12.61 1.27 -26.51
N ASP A 270 -11.63 0.92 -27.35
CA ASP A 270 -10.20 0.92 -27.00
C ASP A 270 -9.65 2.32 -26.74
N ASP A 271 -10.30 3.33 -27.33
CA ASP A 271 -10.00 4.74 -27.22
C ASP A 271 -10.94 5.49 -26.27
N ILE A 272 -11.69 4.77 -25.40
CA ILE A 272 -12.61 5.39 -24.43
C ILE A 272 -11.92 6.47 -23.58
N LEU A 273 -10.65 6.26 -23.25
CA LEU A 273 -9.76 7.30 -22.77
C LEU A 273 -8.98 7.80 -23.98
N ASP A 274 -9.37 8.97 -24.48
CA ASP A 274 -8.77 9.58 -25.66
C ASP A 274 -7.33 10.06 -25.40
N ALA A 275 -6.67 10.57 -26.45
CA ALA A 275 -5.31 11.09 -26.39
C ALA A 275 -5.11 12.28 -25.42
N THR A 276 -6.19 12.89 -24.94
CA THR A 276 -6.13 13.97 -23.94
C THR A 276 -6.04 13.43 -22.51
N SER A 277 -6.35 12.14 -22.32
CA SER A 277 -6.22 11.47 -21.02
C SER A 277 -4.78 11.04 -20.77
N PRO A 278 -4.26 11.16 -19.54
CA PRO A 278 -2.95 10.60 -19.17
C PRO A 278 -2.90 9.06 -19.24
N ASN A 279 -4.06 8.43 -19.44
CA ASN A 279 -4.22 6.99 -19.55
C ASN A 279 -4.83 6.61 -20.92
N ALA A 280 -4.47 7.36 -21.97
CA ALA A 280 -4.92 7.11 -23.33
C ALA A 280 -4.73 5.64 -23.74
N GLY A 281 -5.74 5.06 -24.40
CA GLY A 281 -5.70 3.66 -24.86
C GLY A 281 -5.86 2.60 -23.77
N LYS A 282 -6.11 3.00 -22.51
CA LYS A 282 -6.41 2.06 -21.41
C LYS A 282 -7.92 1.98 -21.16
N ILE A 283 -8.41 0.81 -20.75
CA ILE A 283 -9.81 0.61 -20.37
C ILE A 283 -9.98 0.86 -18.86
N PRO A 284 -10.72 1.90 -18.43
CA PRO A 284 -10.88 2.20 -17.02
C PRO A 284 -11.80 1.19 -16.33
N VAL A 285 -11.50 0.87 -15.08
CA VAL A 285 -12.47 0.16 -14.22
C VAL A 285 -13.70 1.06 -14.02
N PRO A 286 -14.95 0.54 -14.11
CA PRO A 286 -16.16 1.30 -13.77
C PRO A 286 -16.12 1.93 -12.38
N PRO A 287 -16.63 3.16 -12.18
CA PRO A 287 -16.49 3.87 -10.91
C PRO A 287 -17.01 3.11 -9.68
N VAL A 288 -18.22 2.55 -9.77
CA VAL A 288 -18.84 1.80 -8.65
C VAL A 288 -18.07 0.50 -8.37
N LEU A 289 -17.64 -0.21 -9.42
CA LEU A 289 -16.74 -1.36 -9.24
C LEU A 289 -15.43 -0.94 -8.55
N GLY A 290 -14.81 0.16 -8.99
CA GLY A 290 -13.61 0.70 -8.35
C GLY A 290 -13.81 0.98 -6.86
N ALA A 291 -14.96 1.54 -6.47
CA ALA A 291 -15.31 1.73 -5.06
C ALA A 291 -15.45 0.42 -4.28
N GLN A 292 -16.04 -0.63 -4.88
CA GLN A 292 -16.10 -1.96 -4.23
C GLN A 292 -14.71 -2.55 -4.03
N LEU A 293 -13.84 -2.40 -5.03
CA LEU A 293 -12.47 -2.88 -4.98
C LEU A 293 -11.66 -2.14 -3.90
N ASP A 294 -11.77 -0.82 -3.83
CA ASP A 294 -11.18 -0.01 -2.76
C ASP A 294 -11.69 -0.45 -1.39
N LEU A 295 -13.00 -0.68 -1.27
CA LEU A 295 -13.62 -1.10 -0.01
C LEU A 295 -13.08 -2.46 0.45
N VAL A 296 -13.01 -3.44 -0.45
CA VAL A 296 -12.44 -4.76 -0.18
C VAL A 296 -10.98 -4.66 0.24
N LEU A 297 -10.19 -3.92 -0.53
CA LEU A 297 -8.75 -3.82 -0.31
C LEU A 297 -8.42 -3.07 0.99
N ILE A 298 -9.06 -1.93 1.25
CA ILE A 298 -8.77 -1.08 2.42
C ILE A 298 -9.39 -1.66 3.69
N HIS A 299 -10.70 -1.92 3.69
CA HIS A 299 -11.43 -2.29 4.91
C HIS A 299 -11.29 -3.77 5.25
N HIS A 300 -11.33 -4.68 4.27
CA HIS A 300 -11.28 -6.12 4.56
C HIS A 300 -9.86 -6.71 4.58
N ILE A 301 -8.91 -6.13 3.84
CA ILE A 301 -7.55 -6.67 3.71
C ILE A 301 -6.53 -5.83 4.50
N GLN A 302 -6.33 -4.57 4.12
CA GLN A 302 -5.28 -3.72 4.70
C GLN A 302 -5.49 -3.45 6.20
N THR A 303 -6.74 -3.22 6.64
CA THR A 303 -7.06 -3.02 8.06
C THR A 303 -6.66 -4.22 8.91
N ARG A 304 -6.96 -5.45 8.44
CA ARG A 304 -6.55 -6.68 9.13
C ARG A 304 -5.02 -6.81 9.15
N LEU A 305 -4.38 -6.72 7.97
CA LEU A 305 -2.92 -6.89 7.86
C LEU A 305 -2.15 -5.89 8.72
N ARG A 306 -2.58 -4.63 8.75
CA ARG A 306 -2.00 -3.59 9.61
C ARG A 306 -2.08 -3.97 11.08
N ARG A 307 -3.26 -4.40 11.56
CA ARG A 307 -3.45 -4.72 12.97
C ARG A 307 -2.50 -5.84 13.42
N GLU A 308 -2.48 -6.95 12.67
CA GLU A 308 -1.62 -8.10 12.99
C GLU A 308 -0.12 -7.72 12.92
N LEU A 309 0.27 -6.96 11.90
CA LEU A 309 1.64 -6.48 11.73
C LEU A 309 2.10 -5.60 12.90
N LEU A 310 1.33 -4.56 13.23
CA LEU A 310 1.75 -3.57 14.22
C LEU A 310 1.73 -4.13 15.64
N ASP A 311 0.77 -5.00 15.97
CA ASP A 311 0.75 -5.71 17.26
C ASP A 311 2.03 -6.55 17.43
N LYS A 312 2.39 -7.31 16.38
CA LYS A 312 3.58 -8.16 16.44
C LYS A 312 4.89 -7.39 16.41
N LEU A 313 4.96 -6.32 15.60
CA LEU A 313 6.11 -5.42 15.59
C LEU A 313 6.31 -4.79 16.98
N GLN A 314 5.24 -4.30 17.61
CA GLN A 314 5.30 -3.73 18.95
C GLN A 314 5.81 -4.75 19.97
N LYS A 315 5.26 -5.97 19.98
CA LYS A 315 5.73 -7.06 20.86
C LYS A 315 7.22 -7.37 20.63
N MET A 316 7.68 -7.40 19.38
CA MET A 316 9.08 -7.68 19.06
C MET A 316 10.03 -6.57 19.52
N VAL A 317 9.66 -5.30 19.30
CA VAL A 317 10.42 -4.14 19.77
C VAL A 317 10.50 -4.12 21.29
N LEU A 318 9.38 -4.33 21.99
CA LEU A 318 9.32 -4.31 23.47
C LEU A 318 10.11 -5.47 24.10
N LYS A 319 10.17 -6.65 23.47
CA LYS A 319 11.03 -7.76 23.93
C LYS A 319 12.52 -7.38 23.91
N ASN A 320 12.93 -6.40 23.10
CA ASN A 320 14.28 -5.82 23.02
C ASN A 320 15.42 -6.87 23.00
N ARG A 321 15.25 -7.93 22.20
CA ARG A 321 16.27 -8.98 22.04
C ARG A 321 17.25 -8.58 20.95
N GLN A 322 18.55 -8.74 21.21
CA GLN A 322 19.58 -8.43 20.20
C GLN A 322 19.40 -9.24 18.92
N CYS A 323 19.00 -10.51 19.03
CA CYS A 323 18.79 -11.38 17.87
C CYS A 323 17.66 -10.91 16.95
N THR A 324 16.69 -10.13 17.43
CA THR A 324 15.58 -9.61 16.62
C THR A 324 15.87 -8.24 16.01
N TRP A 325 17.04 -7.65 16.28
CA TRP A 325 17.37 -6.30 15.81
C TRP A 325 17.25 -6.16 14.30
N PHE A 326 17.86 -7.08 13.55
CA PHE A 326 17.96 -6.94 12.10
C PHE A 326 16.59 -7.07 11.42
N VAL A 327 15.77 -8.06 11.79
CA VAL A 327 14.40 -8.19 11.27
C VAL A 327 13.53 -6.97 11.64
N THR A 328 13.70 -6.44 12.86
CA THR A 328 12.98 -5.24 13.31
C THR A 328 13.38 -4.02 12.46
N TYR A 329 14.66 -3.86 12.17
CA TYR A 329 15.18 -2.81 11.29
C TYR A 329 14.58 -2.93 9.88
N LEU A 330 14.63 -4.10 9.26
CA LEU A 330 14.15 -4.33 7.89
C LEU A 330 12.66 -3.99 7.77
N VAL A 331 11.84 -4.49 8.70
CA VAL A 331 10.39 -4.23 8.73
C VAL A 331 10.13 -2.73 8.93
N THR A 332 10.77 -2.11 9.92
CA THR A 332 10.59 -0.68 10.20
C THR A 332 10.95 0.17 8.99
N PHE A 333 12.06 -0.14 8.32
CA PHE A 333 12.50 0.58 7.13
C PHE A 333 11.48 0.48 6.00
N ILE A 334 10.96 -0.72 5.72
CA ILE A 334 9.94 -0.93 4.68
C ILE A 334 8.66 -0.15 5.01
N LEU A 335 8.26 -0.07 6.28
CA LEU A 335 7.08 0.69 6.70
C LEU A 335 7.26 2.19 6.59
N LEU A 336 8.44 2.71 6.93
CA LEU A 336 8.76 4.13 6.73
C LEU A 336 8.78 4.49 5.24
N HIS A 337 9.37 3.63 4.41
CA HIS A 337 9.34 3.81 2.97
C HIS A 337 7.91 3.76 2.41
N ASN A 338 7.07 2.84 2.91
CA ASN A 338 5.66 2.80 2.53
C ASN A 338 4.92 4.10 2.87
N ALA A 339 5.15 4.66 4.06
CA ALA A 339 4.57 5.94 4.45
C ALA A 339 5.01 7.07 3.51
N ALA A 340 6.30 7.12 3.15
CA ALA A 340 6.81 8.10 2.18
C ALA A 340 6.11 8.00 0.82
N LEU A 341 5.91 6.78 0.30
CA LEU A 341 5.20 6.55 -0.97
C LEU A 341 3.73 6.97 -0.91
N ILE A 342 3.04 6.74 0.20
CA ILE A 342 1.65 7.19 0.38
C ILE A 342 1.57 8.71 0.38
N ILE A 343 2.46 9.38 1.12
CA ILE A 343 2.51 10.84 1.18
C ILE A 343 2.79 11.43 -0.20
N ALA A 344 3.73 10.85 -0.95
CA ALA A 344 4.03 11.28 -2.32
C ALA A 344 2.82 11.12 -3.25
N HIS A 345 2.12 9.99 -3.15
CA HIS A 345 0.89 9.75 -3.89
C HIS A 345 -0.20 10.78 -3.53
N ASP A 346 -0.38 11.09 -2.25
CA ASP A 346 -1.37 12.10 -1.80
C ASP A 346 -1.05 13.50 -2.29
N ALA A 347 0.22 13.91 -2.22
CA ALA A 347 0.67 15.17 -2.79
C ALA A 347 0.42 15.24 -4.30
N ALA A 348 0.70 14.15 -5.03
CA ALA A 348 0.43 14.07 -6.46
C ALA A 348 -1.07 14.15 -6.78
N TYR A 349 -1.90 13.45 -6.02
CA TYR A 349 -3.36 13.49 -6.16
C TYR A 349 -3.92 14.89 -5.88
N ALA A 350 -3.47 15.54 -4.80
CA ALA A 350 -3.88 16.90 -4.46
C ALA A 350 -3.54 17.89 -5.58
N ARG A 351 -2.32 17.82 -6.13
CA ARG A 351 -1.89 18.64 -7.29
C ARG A 351 -2.78 18.41 -8.51
N LYS A 352 -3.07 17.14 -8.84
CA LYS A 352 -3.93 16.78 -9.99
C LYS A 352 -5.34 17.35 -9.86
N HIS A 353 -5.86 17.46 -8.64
CA HIS A 353 -7.21 17.94 -8.38
C HIS A 353 -7.28 19.41 -7.93
N GLY A 354 -6.17 20.16 -8.03
CA GLY A 354 -6.12 21.58 -7.65
C GLY A 354 -6.39 21.83 -6.16
N ILE A 355 -6.26 20.81 -5.31
CA ILE A 355 -6.46 20.92 -3.87
C ILE A 355 -5.27 21.68 -3.31
N ARG A 356 -5.49 22.90 -2.82
CA ARG A 356 -4.45 23.65 -2.12
C ARG A 356 -4.14 22.93 -0.81
N VAL A 357 -2.92 22.45 -0.67
CA VAL A 357 -2.39 21.98 0.61
C VAL A 357 -2.18 23.25 1.46
N SER A 358 -3.09 23.48 2.40
CA SER A 358 -3.00 24.59 3.36
C SER A 358 -1.96 24.31 4.44
#